data_AF-A0A9X2DSB6-F1
#
_entry.id   AF-A0A9X2DSB6-F1
#
_cell.length_a   1.000
_cell.length_b   1.000
_cell.length_c   1.000
_cell.angle_alpha   90.00
_cell.angle_beta   90.00
_cell.angle_gamma   90.00
#
_symmetry.space_group_name_H-M   'P 1'
#
loop_
_entity.id
_entity.type
_entity.pdbx_description
1 polymer ?
#
loop_
_entity_poly.entity_id
_entity_poly.type
_entity_poly.pdbx_seq_one_letter_code
_entity_poly.pdbx_strand_id
1 'polypeptide(L)'
;MRSFMKYIIPVVFLFALIGLGYQLIFNAAGFLVNLLVIAGFAGLLFLVIRWVMARRYGTSLFPSRTGPTRAQLRKAKRTSSKKAESAPPSFLARGKTLRASKSKPARLAKHRTANPHLTVIEGKKNKKKNRALF
;
A
#
# COMPACT_ATOMS: atom_id res chain seq x y z
N MET A 1 22.08 1.64 -28.26
CA MET A 1 22.16 2.19 -26.88
C MET A 1 22.76 1.21 -25.87
N ARG A 2 22.30 -0.04 -25.75
CA ARG A 2 22.82 -0.99 -24.72
C ARG A 2 24.33 -1.30 -24.82
N SER A 3 24.91 -1.36 -26.02
CA SER A 3 26.35 -1.60 -26.20
C SER A 3 27.21 -0.40 -25.77
N PHE A 4 26.75 0.81 -26.08
CA PHE A 4 27.41 2.06 -25.69
C PHE A 4 27.50 2.20 -24.16
N MET A 5 26.45 1.81 -23.44
CA MET A 5 26.44 1.84 -21.97
C MET A 5 27.49 0.90 -21.34
N LYS A 6 27.84 -0.22 -22.01
CA LYS A 6 28.85 -1.16 -21.50
C LYS A 6 30.25 -0.53 -21.39
N TYR A 7 30.56 0.42 -22.26
CA TYR A 7 31.85 1.11 -22.27
C TYR A 7 31.81 2.44 -21.54
N ILE A 8 30.70 3.18 -21.61
CA ILE A 8 30.60 4.49 -20.95
C ILE A 8 30.62 4.37 -19.41
N ILE A 9 29.95 3.36 -18.86
CA ILE A 9 29.84 3.18 -17.42
C ILE A 9 31.23 3.00 -16.78
N PRO A 10 32.08 2.05 -17.22
CA PRO A 10 33.40 1.88 -16.61
C PRO A 10 34.30 3.10 -16.82
N VAL A 11 34.19 3.79 -17.97
CA VAL A 11 34.95 5.03 -18.22
C VAL A 11 34.55 6.13 -17.23
N VAL A 12 33.25 6.35 -17.02
CA VAL A 12 32.74 7.33 -16.05
C VAL A 12 33.18 6.95 -14.63
N PHE A 13 33.12 5.67 -14.26
CA PHE A 13 33.62 5.20 -12.97
C PHE A 13 35.12 5.46 -12.80
N LEU A 14 35.93 5.22 -13.83
CA LEU A 14 37.36 5.47 -13.80
C LEU A 14 37.65 6.96 -13.58
N PHE A 15 37.00 7.84 -14.34
CA PHE A 15 37.12 9.29 -14.15
C PHE A 15 36.64 9.75 -12.77
N ALA A 16 35.56 9.15 -12.25
CA ALA A 16 35.08 9.46 -10.90
C ALA A 16 36.11 9.09 -9.83
N LEU A 17 36.74 7.91 -9.93
CA LEU A 17 37.78 7.48 -9.00
C LEU A 17 39.03 8.37 -9.07
N ILE A 18 39.45 8.76 -10.27
CA ILE A 18 40.59 9.69 -10.45
C ILE A 18 40.26 11.06 -9.86
N GLY A 19 39.09 11.61 -10.15
CA GLY A 19 38.65 12.89 -9.61
C GLY A 19 38.54 12.88 -8.08
N LEU A 20 37.98 11.79 -7.52
CA LEU A 20 37.91 11.57 -6.07
C LEU A 20 39.31 11.46 -5.45
N GLY A 21 40.21 10.69 -6.04
CA GLY A 21 41.58 10.53 -5.57
C GLY A 21 42.36 11.84 -5.60
N TYR A 22 42.22 12.61 -6.68
CA TYR A 22 42.83 13.93 -6.79
C TYR A 22 42.32 14.88 -5.71
N GLN A 23 41.00 14.95 -5.52
CA GLN A 23 40.42 15.81 -4.50
C GLN A 23 40.82 15.39 -3.09
N LEU A 24 41.00 14.09 -2.84
CA LEU A 24 41.44 13.58 -1.53
C LEU A 24 42.90 13.93 -1.23
N ILE A 25 43.79 13.93 -2.21
CA ILE A 25 45.21 14.25 -2.00
C ILE A 25 45.43 15.76 -1.89
N PHE A 26 44.84 16.54 -2.80
CA PHE A 26 45.10 17.98 -2.89
C PHE A 26 44.15 18.83 -2.04
N ASN A 27 42.97 18.31 -1.67
CA ASN A 27 41.97 19.05 -0.89
C ASN A 27 41.03 18.13 -0.08
N ALA A 28 41.60 17.32 0.80
CA ALA A 28 40.86 16.38 1.65
C ALA A 28 39.77 17.06 2.50
N ALA A 29 40.09 18.23 3.07
CA ALA A 29 39.16 18.97 3.92
C ALA A 29 37.96 19.49 3.12
N GLY A 30 38.19 20.09 1.95
CA GLY A 30 37.12 20.56 1.07
C GLY A 30 36.24 19.42 0.55
N PHE A 31 36.83 18.25 0.28
CA PHE A 31 36.05 17.06 -0.07
C PHE A 31 35.07 16.66 1.04
N LEU A 32 35.54 16.63 2.30
CA LEU A 32 34.69 16.24 3.43
C LEU A 32 33.58 17.26 3.70
N VAL A 33 33.89 18.56 3.58
CA VAL A 33 32.89 19.63 3.68
C VAL A 33 31.84 19.49 2.57
N ASN A 34 32.27 19.28 1.32
CA ASN A 34 31.34 19.06 0.21
C ASN A 34 30.44 17.84 0.45
N LEU A 35 31.00 16.74 0.96
CA LEU A 35 30.22 15.55 1.28
C LEU A 35 29.17 15.82 2.38
N LEU A 36 29.54 16.58 3.42
CA LEU A 36 28.63 17.02 4.47
C LEU A 36 27.53 17.94 3.93
N VAL A 37 27.87 18.88 3.05
CA VAL A 37 26.89 19.77 2.41
C VAL A 37 25.92 18.97 1.56
N ILE A 38 26.40 18.01 0.76
CA ILE A 38 25.55 17.13 -0.05
C ILE A 38 24.62 16.29 0.85
N ALA A 39 25.17 15.67 1.89
CA ALA A 39 24.40 14.87 2.83
C ALA A 39 23.36 15.72 3.58
N GLY A 40 23.74 16.92 4.03
CA GLY A 40 22.87 17.88 4.69
C GLY A 40 21.75 18.36 3.77
N PHE A 41 22.07 18.68 2.51
CA PHE A 41 21.07 19.09 1.52
C PHE A 41 20.10 17.97 1.16
N ALA A 42 20.60 16.75 0.95
CA ALA A 42 19.77 15.57 0.71
C ALA A 42 18.87 15.26 1.92
N GLY A 43 19.40 15.37 3.14
CA GLY A 43 18.64 15.23 4.38
C GLY A 43 17.56 16.31 4.53
N LEU A 44 17.88 17.56 4.21
CA LEU A 44 16.93 18.67 4.23
C LEU A 44 15.81 18.46 3.21
N LEU A 45 16.14 18.11 1.96
CA LEU A 45 15.16 17.76 0.93
C LEU A 45 14.25 16.62 1.38
N PHE A 46 14.84 15.56 1.96
CA PHE A 46 14.08 14.44 2.49
C PHE A 46 13.10 14.90 3.57
N LEU A 47 13.54 15.73 4.53
CA LEU A 47 12.67 16.27 5.59
C LEU A 47 11.55 17.14 5.03
N VAL A 48 11.84 18.02 4.06
CA VAL A 48 10.83 18.88 3.42
C VAL A 48 9.78 18.03 2.71
N ILE A 49 10.20 17.10 1.85
CA ILE A 49 9.28 16.19 1.14
C ILE A 49 8.46 15.39 2.17
N ARG A 50 9.11 14.87 3.20
CA ARG A 50 8.46 14.09 4.24
C ARG A 50 7.42 14.89 5.01
N TRP A 51 7.72 16.15 5.32
CA TRP A 51 6.82 17.05 6.02
C TRP A 51 5.60 17.43 5.17
N VAL A 52 5.81 17.72 3.88
CA VAL A 52 4.72 17.99 2.92
C VAL A 52 3.83 16.75 2.77
N MET A 53 4.42 15.56 2.64
CA MET A 53 3.67 14.30 2.54
C MET A 53 2.91 13.96 3.83
N ALA A 54 3.46 14.28 4.99
CA ALA A 54 2.77 14.10 6.27
C ALA A 54 1.52 14.98 6.36
N ARG A 55 1.62 16.26 5.97
CA ARG A 55 0.49 17.19 5.96
C ARG A 55 -0.60 16.80 4.96
N ARG A 56 -0.21 16.33 3.77
CA ARG A 56 -1.16 16.05 2.67
C ARG A 56 -1.82 14.67 2.75
N TYR A 57 -1.14 13.67 3.30
CA TYR A 57 -1.59 12.28 3.29
C TYR A 57 -1.75 11.66 4.69
N GLY A 58 -1.59 12.45 5.76
CA GLY A 58 -1.72 11.96 7.14
C GLY A 58 -0.68 10.90 7.52
N THR A 59 0.44 10.84 6.79
CA THR A 59 1.49 9.85 7.05
C THR A 59 2.24 10.21 8.33
N SER A 60 2.23 9.31 9.34
CA SER A 60 2.92 9.54 10.63
C SER A 60 4.36 9.96 10.40
N LEU A 61 4.87 11.00 11.07
CA LEU A 61 6.23 11.52 10.86
C LEU A 61 7.32 10.47 11.17
N PHE A 62 7.06 9.64 12.17
CA PHE A 62 7.88 8.47 12.48
C PHE A 62 7.52 7.29 11.58
N PRO A 63 8.48 6.44 11.20
CA PRO A 63 8.20 5.19 10.51
C PRO A 63 7.49 4.23 11.47
N SER A 64 6.20 4.46 11.70
CA SER A 64 5.33 3.43 12.24
C SER A 64 5.30 2.33 11.18
N ARG A 65 5.53 1.07 11.59
CA ARG A 65 5.32 -0.09 10.72
C ARG A 65 3.80 -0.25 10.52
N THR A 66 3.17 0.68 9.83
CA THR A 66 1.75 0.67 9.45
C THR A 66 1.50 -0.17 8.19
N GLY A 67 2.47 -1.01 7.82
CA GLY A 67 2.32 -2.04 6.81
C GLY A 67 2.28 -3.43 7.44
N PRO A 68 1.56 -4.39 6.84
CA PRO A 68 1.62 -5.77 7.28
C PRO A 68 3.08 -6.24 7.30
N THR A 69 3.50 -6.83 8.41
CA THR A 69 4.84 -7.39 8.55
C THR A 69 5.12 -8.40 7.43
N ARG A 70 6.39 -8.56 7.05
CA ARG A 70 6.80 -9.59 6.06
C ARG A 70 6.25 -10.97 6.39
N ALA A 71 6.09 -11.29 7.69
CA ALA A 71 5.45 -12.51 8.16
C ALA A 71 3.94 -12.58 7.84
N GLN A 72 3.19 -11.49 8.05
CA GLN A 72 1.78 -11.38 7.68
C GLN A 72 1.59 -11.48 6.15
N LEU A 73 2.47 -10.85 5.37
CA LEU A 73 2.45 -10.98 3.91
C LEU A 73 2.75 -12.41 3.43
N ARG A 74 3.68 -13.12 4.09
CA ARG A 74 3.96 -14.55 3.79
C ARG A 74 2.80 -15.45 4.18
N LYS A 75 2.11 -15.20 5.30
CA LYS A 75 0.90 -15.94 5.70
C LYS A 75 -0.24 -15.68 4.71
N ALA A 76 -0.49 -14.43 4.34
CA ALA A 76 -1.52 -14.06 3.37
C ALA A 76 -1.29 -14.73 2.00
N LYS A 77 -0.06 -14.81 1.50
CA LYS A 77 0.26 -15.53 0.25
C LYS A 77 0.00 -17.03 0.33
N ARG A 78 0.09 -17.64 1.51
CA ARG A 78 -0.17 -19.07 1.74
C ARG A 78 -1.66 -19.37 1.94
N THR A 79 -2.42 -18.42 2.49
CA THR A 79 -3.87 -18.57 2.73
C THR A 79 -4.71 -18.09 1.56
N SER A 80 -4.22 -17.17 0.72
CA SER A 80 -4.95 -16.66 -0.46
C SER A 80 -5.16 -17.72 -1.54
N SER A 81 -4.33 -18.76 -1.60
CA SER A 81 -4.44 -19.86 -2.56
C SER A 81 -5.37 -21.00 -2.09
N LYS A 82 -5.90 -20.94 -0.86
CA LYS A 82 -6.74 -22.02 -0.28
C LYS A 82 -8.20 -21.65 0.00
N LYS A 83 -8.69 -20.47 -0.42
CA LYS A 83 -10.09 -20.10 -0.18
C LYS A 83 -10.69 -19.27 -1.31
N ALA A 84 -10.96 -19.94 -2.42
CA ALA A 84 -11.81 -19.44 -3.50
C ALA A 84 -13.09 -20.28 -3.68
N GLU A 85 -13.50 -21.00 -2.64
CA GLU A 85 -14.84 -21.57 -2.53
C GLU A 85 -15.47 -21.07 -1.23
N SER A 86 -16.63 -20.44 -1.35
CA SER A 86 -17.53 -20.08 -0.24
C SER A 86 -17.11 -18.89 0.63
N ALA A 87 -17.24 -17.68 0.10
CA ALA A 87 -17.56 -16.50 0.93
C ALA A 87 -18.37 -15.49 0.09
N PRO A 88 -19.53 -15.00 0.58
CA PRO A 88 -20.29 -13.95 -0.09
C PRO A 88 -19.50 -12.62 -0.05
N PRO A 89 -19.64 -11.75 -1.07
CA PRO A 89 -18.88 -10.51 -1.13
C PRO A 89 -19.49 -9.50 -0.15
N SER A 90 -18.75 -9.15 0.90
CA SER A 90 -19.12 -8.03 1.76
C SER A 90 -18.00 -6.98 1.76
N PHE A 91 -18.39 -5.85 1.18
CA PHE A 91 -17.89 -4.48 1.32
C PHE A 91 -16.53 -4.08 0.70
N LEU A 92 -16.68 -3.33 -0.39
CA LEU A 92 -16.02 -2.06 -0.71
C LEU A 92 -14.50 -2.09 -0.96
N ALA A 93 -14.11 -2.08 -2.23
CA ALA A 93 -13.78 -0.82 -2.89
C ALA A 93 -13.21 -1.08 -4.30
N ARG A 94 -13.82 -0.38 -5.26
CA ARG A 94 -13.19 0.25 -6.41
C ARG A 94 -12.59 -0.63 -7.51
N GLY A 95 -13.24 -0.54 -8.67
CA GLY A 95 -12.56 -0.50 -9.95
C GLY A 95 -12.07 -1.84 -10.46
N LYS A 96 -12.96 -2.61 -11.08
CA LYS A 96 -12.56 -3.59 -12.08
C LYS A 96 -13.28 -3.33 -13.38
N THR A 97 -12.55 -2.67 -14.27
CA THR A 97 -12.39 -3.18 -15.63
C THR A 97 -12.18 -4.69 -15.57
N LEU A 98 -12.86 -5.45 -16.40
CA LEU A 98 -12.21 -6.36 -17.34
C LEU A 98 -13.28 -7.03 -18.21
N ARG A 99 -12.95 -7.05 -19.49
CA ARG A 99 -13.69 -7.55 -20.63
C ARG A 99 -13.85 -9.08 -20.54
N ALA A 100 -15.00 -9.60 -20.95
CA ALA A 100 -15.09 -10.61 -22.02
C ALA A 100 -16.55 -11.00 -22.33
N SER A 101 -16.80 -11.22 -23.63
CA SER A 101 -17.90 -11.98 -24.24
C SER A 101 -19.23 -11.27 -24.57
N LYS A 102 -19.23 -10.63 -25.74
CA LYS A 102 -20.17 -10.77 -26.88
C LYS A 102 -21.66 -11.14 -26.61
N SER A 103 -22.51 -10.14 -26.87
CA SER A 103 -23.83 -10.18 -27.55
C SER A 103 -25.01 -10.98 -26.94
N LYS A 104 -25.99 -10.26 -26.36
CA LYS A 104 -27.37 -10.10 -26.89
C LYS A 104 -28.20 -9.09 -26.05
N PRO A 105 -29.21 -8.41 -26.64
CA PRO A 105 -29.78 -7.18 -26.11
C PRO A 105 -30.95 -7.38 -25.13
N ALA A 106 -31.26 -6.27 -24.45
CA ALA A 106 -32.27 -6.04 -23.42
C ALA A 106 -33.58 -6.86 -23.51
N ARG A 107 -34.05 -7.32 -22.34
CA ARG A 107 -35.48 -7.50 -22.07
C ARG A 107 -35.86 -6.76 -20.80
N LEU A 108 -36.79 -5.84 -20.94
CA LEU A 108 -37.42 -5.05 -19.90
C LEU A 108 -38.17 -5.93 -18.89
N ALA A 109 -38.23 -5.39 -17.67
CA ALA A 109 -39.29 -5.47 -16.67
C ALA A 109 -40.11 -6.77 -16.54
N LYS A 110 -39.96 -7.44 -15.39
CA LYS A 110 -41.11 -8.08 -14.74
C LYS A 110 -41.14 -7.76 -13.26
N HIS A 111 -41.94 -6.74 -12.96
CA HIS A 111 -42.63 -6.47 -11.72
C HIS A 111 -42.87 -7.76 -10.89
N ARG A 112 -42.22 -7.87 -9.73
CA ARG A 112 -42.64 -8.75 -8.64
C ARG A 112 -42.69 -7.94 -7.35
N THR A 113 -43.61 -6.97 -7.34
CA THR A 113 -44.31 -6.60 -6.12
C THR A 113 -45.03 -7.84 -5.60
N ALA A 114 -44.49 -8.43 -4.54
CA ALA A 114 -45.28 -9.18 -3.57
C ALA A 114 -44.58 -8.93 -2.23
N ASN A 115 -45.29 -8.23 -1.35
CA ASN A 115 -44.86 -7.82 -0.01
C ASN A 115 -43.97 -8.88 0.67
N PRO A 116 -42.74 -8.55 1.11
CA PRO A 116 -42.01 -9.44 2.01
C PRO A 116 -42.77 -9.42 3.35
N HIS A 117 -43.49 -10.51 3.63
CA HIS A 117 -44.18 -10.69 4.91
C HIS A 117 -43.11 -10.75 6.01
N LEU A 118 -42.94 -9.65 6.73
CA LEU A 118 -42.08 -9.59 7.91
C LEU A 118 -42.79 -10.31 9.04
N THR A 119 -42.46 -11.58 9.27
CA THR A 119 -42.82 -12.21 10.54
C THR A 119 -41.88 -11.69 11.61
N VAL A 120 -42.42 -10.90 12.54
CA VAL A 120 -41.72 -10.55 13.76
C VAL A 120 -41.54 -11.85 14.55
N ILE A 121 -40.29 -12.28 14.73
CA ILE A 121 -39.99 -13.30 15.73
C ILE A 121 -40.23 -12.62 17.08
N GLU A 122 -41.45 -12.75 17.60
CA GLU A 122 -41.76 -12.42 18.98
C GLU A 122 -40.98 -13.39 19.88
N GLY A 123 -39.74 -13.03 20.20
CA GLY A 123 -39.02 -13.66 21.29
C GLY A 123 -39.87 -13.53 22.57
N LYS A 124 -39.90 -14.57 23.40
CA LYS A 124 -40.59 -14.67 24.71
C LYS A 124 -40.18 -13.56 25.70
N LYS A 125 -40.49 -12.30 25.41
CA LYS A 125 -40.12 -11.12 26.20
C LYS A 125 -40.87 -11.05 27.54
N ASN A 126 -42.01 -11.73 27.66
CA ASN A 126 -42.85 -11.72 28.86
C ASN A 126 -42.80 -13.01 29.70
N LYS A 127 -41.85 -13.94 29.48
CA LYS A 127 -41.72 -15.09 30.41
C LYS A 127 -41.05 -14.61 31.70
N LYS A 128 -41.85 -14.15 32.67
CA LYS A 128 -41.39 -13.85 34.03
C LYS A 128 -40.71 -15.11 34.59
N LYS A 129 -39.44 -15.00 34.98
CA LYS A 129 -38.77 -16.05 35.75
C LYS A 129 -39.39 -16.02 37.14
N ASN A 130 -40.07 -17.10 37.54
CA ASN A 130 -40.46 -17.30 38.94
C ASN A 130 -39.16 -17.35 39.76
N ARG A 131 -38.82 -16.24 40.43
CA ARG A 131 -37.77 -16.23 41.44
C ARG A 131 -38.39 -16.87 42.68
N ALA A 132 -37.88 -18.04 43.07
CA ALA A 132 -38.19 -18.61 44.37
C ALA A 132 -37.70 -17.63 45.45
N LEU A 133 -38.58 -17.31 46.39
CA LEU A 133 -38.26 -16.62 47.63
C LEU A 133 -37.70 -17.66 48.60
N PHE A 134 -36.49 -17.44 49.09
CA PHE A 134 -35.94 -18.05 50.31
C PHE A 134 -35.13 -16.98 51.02
#